data_AF-A0A1H6BKY1-F1
#
_entry.id   AF-A0A1H6BKY1-F1
#
_cell.length_a   1.000
_cell.length_b   1.000
_cell.length_c   1.000
_cell.angle_alpha   90.00
_cell.angle_beta   90.00
_cell.angle_gamma   90.00
#
_symmetry.space_group_name_H-M   'P 1'
#
loop_
_entity.id
_entity.type
_entity.pdbx_description
1 polymer ?
#
loop_
_entity_poly.entity_id
_entity_poly.type
_entity_poly.pdbx_seq_one_letter_code
_entity_poly.pdbx_strand_id
1 'polypeptide(L)' 'MSAQPEPEPDETEWEIAELVAEHGSERAALRAVLHDLNVLLLDADQASSRGFLRGLFSAGARRPDIEDEP' A
#
# COMPACT_ATOMS: atom_id res chain seq x y z
N MET A 1 28.59 -5.93 33.76
CA MET A 1 27.40 -5.22 33.23
C MET A 1 26.42 -6.30 32.81
N SER A 2 25.34 -6.47 33.58
CA SER A 2 24.33 -7.49 33.27
C SER A 2 23.49 -7.00 32.10
N ALA A 3 23.37 -7.81 31.05
CA ALA A 3 22.43 -7.54 29.97
C ALA A 3 21.01 -7.59 30.55
N GLN A 4 20.27 -6.48 30.44
CA GLN A 4 18.83 -6.49 30.65
C GLN A 4 18.20 -7.39 29.58
N PRO A 5 17.16 -8.18 29.91
CA PRO A 5 16.43 -8.92 28.88
C PRO A 5 15.86 -7.94 27.86
N GLU A 6 16.03 -8.25 26.57
CA GLU A 6 15.38 -7.52 25.49
C GLU A 6 13.86 -7.51 25.73
N PRO A 7 13.18 -6.37 25.50
CA PRO A 7 11.73 -6.31 25.62
C PRO A 7 11.09 -7.33 24.66
N GLU A 8 10.02 -7.97 25.12
CA GLU A 8 9.26 -8.88 24.27
C GLU A 8 8.65 -8.07 23.10
N PRO A 9 8.76 -8.57 21.86
CA PRO A 9 8.19 -7.88 20.70
C PRO A 9 6.69 -7.68 20.90
N ASP A 10 6.24 -6.45 20.62
CA ASP A 10 4.83 -6.13 20.63
C ASP A 10 4.12 -6.67 19.38
N GLU A 11 2.80 -6.48 19.32
CA GLU A 11 1.98 -6.97 18.20
C GLU A 11 2.46 -6.46 16.84
N THR A 12 2.94 -5.21 16.78
CA THR A 12 3.45 -4.62 15.53
C THR A 12 4.76 -5.27 15.11
N GLU A 13 5.67 -5.54 16.04
CA GLU A 13 6.91 -6.26 15.75
C GLU A 13 6.64 -7.69 15.24
N TRP A 14 5.60 -8.36 15.76
CA TRP A 14 5.16 -9.66 15.24
C TRP A 14 4.63 -9.57 13.80
N GLU A 15 3.77 -8.59 13.51
CA GLU A 15 3.26 -8.36 12.15
C GLU A 15 4.40 -8.07 11.15
N ILE A 16 5.39 -7.27 11.56
CA ILE A 16 6.59 -7.01 10.74
C ILE A 16 7.36 -8.30 10.49
N ALA A 17 7.56 -9.12 11.51
CA ALA A 17 8.28 -10.40 11.37
C ALA A 17 7.54 -11.36 10.41
N GLU A 18 6.22 -11.44 10.50
CA GLU A 18 5.38 -12.22 9.59
C GLU A 18 5.49 -11.72 8.14
N LEU A 19 5.42 -10.40 7.94
CA LEU A 19 5.57 -9.78 6.62
C LEU A 19 6.95 -10.04 6.01
N VAL A 20 8.01 -9.95 6.81
CA VAL A 20 9.38 -10.28 6.37
C VAL A 20 9.50 -11.76 6.02
N ALA A 21 8.88 -12.65 6.79
CA ALA A 21 8.86 -14.08 6.51
C ALA A 21 8.12 -14.41 5.21
N GLU A 22 6.99 -13.74 4.95
CA GLU A 22 6.22 -13.89 3.70
C GLU A 22 7.02 -13.49 2.46
N HIS A 23 7.73 -12.35 2.52
CA HIS A 23 8.46 -11.82 1.37
C HIS A 23 9.93 -12.28 1.29
N GLY A 24 10.40 -13.04 2.28
CA GLY A 24 11.74 -13.66 2.33
C GLY A 24 12.91 -12.69 2.58
N SER A 25 12.66 -11.38 2.68
CA SER A 25 13.65 -10.40 3.14
C SER A 25 12.98 -9.08 3.52
N GLU A 26 13.61 -8.33 4.44
CA GLU A 26 13.17 -6.99 4.84
C GLU A 26 13.03 -6.05 3.64
N ARG A 27 13.98 -6.11 2.70
CA ARG A 27 13.94 -5.25 1.51
C ARG A 27 12.78 -5.61 0.57
N ALA A 28 12.42 -6.89 0.48
CA ALA A 28 11.28 -7.33 -0.32
C ALA A 28 9.95 -6.91 0.35
N ALA A 29 9.82 -7.10 1.66
CA ALA A 29 8.67 -6.63 2.43
C ALA A 29 8.46 -5.11 2.29
N LEU A 30 9.52 -4.32 2.46
CA LEU A 30 9.48 -2.87 2.26
C LEU A 30 9.07 -2.46 0.84
N ARG A 31 9.51 -3.22 -0.18
CA ARG A 31 9.09 -2.97 -1.58
C ARG A 31 7.61 -3.27 -1.78
N ALA A 32 7.09 -4.34 -1.17
CA ALA A 32 5.68 -4.69 -1.24
C ALA A 32 4.81 -3.60 -0.58
N VAL A 33 5.14 -3.20 0.65
CA VAL A 33 4.41 -2.13 1.36
C VAL A 33 4.46 -0.81 0.60
N LEU A 34 5.62 -0.45 0.03
CA LEU A 34 5.72 0.76 -0.79
C LEU A 34 4.85 0.68 -2.05
N HIS A 35 4.76 -0.50 -2.68
CA HIS A 35 3.89 -0.71 -3.83
C HIS A 35 2.42 -0.50 -3.44
N ASP A 36 1.97 -1.14 -2.37
CA ASP A 36 0.58 -1.06 -1.90
C ASP A 36 0.19 0.36 -1.49
N LEU A 37 1.09 1.07 -0.79
CA LEU A 37 0.88 2.48 -0.46
C LEU A 37 0.68 3.34 -1.72
N ASN A 38 1.49 3.13 -2.76
CA ASN A 38 1.35 3.88 -4.01
C ASN A 38 0.01 3.56 -4.70
N VAL A 39 -0.44 2.31 -4.69
CA VAL A 39 -1.74 1.92 -5.24
C VAL A 39 -2.88 2.58 -4.45
N LEU A 40 -2.82 2.56 -3.12
CA LEU A 40 -3.81 3.21 -2.26
C LEU A 40 -3.89 4.71 -2.49
N LEU A 41 -2.74 5.37 -2.68
CA LEU A 41 -2.69 6.80 -2.98
C LEU A 41 -3.32 7.13 -4.35
N LEU A 42 -3.08 6.29 -5.36
CA LEU A 42 -3.72 6.44 -6.68
C LEU A 42 -5.24 6.28 -6.58
N ASP A 43 -5.71 5.26 -5.86
CA ASP A 43 -7.15 5.05 -5.65
C ASP A 43 -7.77 6.20 -4.84
N ALA A 44 -7.07 6.76 -3.85
CA ALA A 44 -7.53 7.91 -3.08
C ALA A 44 -7.64 9.19 -3.94
N ASP A 45 -6.69 9.44 -4.82
CA ASP A 45 -6.73 10.55 -5.79
C ASP A 45 -7.94 10.42 -6.73
N GLN A 46 -8.21 9.20 -7.22
CA GLN A 46 -9.39 8.92 -8.04
C GLN A 46 -10.71 9.07 -7.26
N ALA A 47 -10.79 8.58 -6.02
CA ALA A 47 -12.00 8.63 -5.20
C ALA A 47 -12.35 10.06 -4.72
N SER A 48 -11.35 10.91 -4.48
CA SER A 48 -11.54 12.30 -4.08
C SER A 48 -11.86 13.23 -5.26
N SER A 49 -11.53 12.81 -6.49
CA SER A 49 -11.99 13.42 -7.73
C SER A 49 -13.49 13.19 -7.97
N ARG A 50 -14.34 13.95 -7.27
CA ARG A 50 -15.80 14.02 -7.49
C ARG A 50 -16.18 14.71 -8.81
N GLY A 51 -15.59 14.29 -9.93
CA GLY A 51 -15.94 14.80 -11.25
C GLY A 51 -15.47 16.22 -11.56
N PHE A 52 -14.92 16.98 -10.59
CA PHE A 52 -14.35 18.31 -10.86
C PHE A 52 -13.12 18.22 -11.79
N LEU A 53 -12.39 17.10 -11.73
CA LEU A 53 -11.27 16.82 -12.60
C LEU A 53 -11.62 16.05 -13.88
N ARG A 54 -12.90 15.77 -14.21
CA ARG A 54 -13.33 15.12 -15.48
C ARG A 54 -13.10 15.97 -16.75
N GLY A 55 -12.26 17.01 -16.69
CA GLY A 55 -11.77 17.73 -17.85
C GLY A 55 -10.59 17.01 -18.55
N LEU A 56 -10.17 17.52 -19.71
CA LEU A 56 -9.10 16.98 -20.58
C LEU A 56 -7.82 16.50 -19.87
N PHE A 57 -7.49 17.08 -18.71
CA PHE A 57 -6.28 16.82 -17.95
C PHE A 57 -6.30 15.49 -17.14
N SER A 58 -7.47 14.91 -16.84
CA SER A 58 -7.54 13.58 -16.19
C SER A 58 -7.68 12.43 -17.18
N ALA A 59 -7.70 12.71 -18.49
CA ALA A 59 -8.12 11.75 -19.51
C ALA A 59 -7.34 10.42 -19.49
N GLY A 60 -6.03 10.45 -19.16
CA GLY A 60 -5.16 9.28 -19.08
C GLY A 60 -5.06 8.61 -17.70
N ALA A 61 -5.65 9.20 -16.66
CA ALA A 61 -5.67 8.64 -15.30
C ALA A 61 -7.00 7.94 -14.97
N ARG A 62 -7.98 7.99 -15.88
CA ARG A 62 -9.27 7.32 -15.72
C ARG A 62 -9.11 5.81 -15.85
N ARG A 63 -9.81 5.04 -15.01
CA ARG A 63 -10.09 3.64 -15.33
C ARG A 63 -10.87 3.58 -16.64
N PRO A 64 -10.57 2.62 -17.54
CA PRO A 64 -11.41 2.39 -18.71
C PRO A 64 -12.82 2.07 -18.21
N ASP A 65 -13.83 2.71 -18.83
CA ASP A 65 -15.22 2.30 -18.64
C ASP A 65 -15.30 0.86 -19.18
N ILE A 66 -15.28 -0.10 -18.27
CA ILE A 66 -15.68 -1.46 -18.57
C ILE A 66 -17.19 -1.34 -18.69
N GLU A 67 -17.68 -1.05 -19.89
CA GLU A 67 -19.10 -1.18 -20.20
C GLU A 67 -19.45 -2.63 -19.85
N ASP A 68 -20.24 -2.82 -18.78
CA ASP A 68 -20.90 -4.09 -18.52
C ASP A 68 -21.76 -4.39 -19.75
N GLU A 69 -21.24 -5.25 -20.64
CA GLU A 69 -21.94 -5.75 -21.80
C GLU A 69 -23.16 -6.57 -21.31
N PRO A 70 -24.36 -6.35 -21.85
CA PRO A 70 -25.62 -6.87 -21.29
C PRO A 70 -25.77 -8.40 -21.34
#